data_AF-A0A849WH95-F1
#
_entry.id   AF-A0A849WH95-F1
#
_cell.length_a   1.000
_cell.length_b   1.000
_cell.length_c   1.000
_cell.angle_alpha   90.00
_cell.angle_beta   90.00
_cell.angle_gamma   90.00
#
_symmetry.space_group_name_H-M   'P 1'
#
loop_
_entity.id
_entity.type
_entity.pdbx_description
1 polymer ?
#
loop_
_entity_poly.entity_id
_entity_poly.type
_entity_poly.pdbx_seq_one_letter_code
_entity_poly.pdbx_strand_id
1 'polypeptide(L)'
;MIPVGLAVCLLFLIGCSSSNTVAMNSQKIAYRSAVSPLESLPSLANQNHGIARTKEEIYVSWQVEHNNIVKNLNTNKLAFLEAHRKATGHLNSLKDYKNGRILDSYLEIYANLLEEAQRRTPTRILEKKYFILQQEIQKKLQE
;
A
#
# COMPACT_ATOMS: atom_id res chain seq x y z
N MET A 1 -68.19 -19.04 3.54
CA MET A 1 -67.40 -20.04 4.30
C MET A 1 -65.95 -19.85 3.92
N ILE A 2 -65.19 -19.15 4.76
CA ILE A 2 -63.77 -18.87 4.57
C ILE A 2 -63.02 -19.92 5.40
N PRO A 3 -62.04 -20.66 4.83
CA PRO A 3 -61.36 -21.71 5.56
C PRO A 3 -60.57 -21.11 6.74
N VAL A 4 -60.97 -21.50 7.95
CA VAL A 4 -60.42 -21.08 9.25
C VAL A 4 -58.90 -21.33 9.35
N GLY A 5 -58.34 -22.20 8.50
CA GLY A 5 -56.91 -22.48 8.43
C GLY A 5 -56.03 -21.34 7.87
N LEU A 6 -56.60 -20.38 7.12
CA LEU A 6 -55.83 -19.29 6.51
C LEU A 6 -55.61 -18.10 7.48
N ALA A 7 -56.46 -17.98 8.50
CA ALA A 7 -56.38 -16.92 9.51
C ALA A 7 -55.27 -17.18 10.56
N VAL A 8 -54.94 -18.45 10.82
CA VAL A 8 -53.92 -18.82 11.82
C VAL A 8 -52.50 -18.54 11.30
N CYS A 9 -52.25 -18.72 10.00
CA CYS A 9 -50.95 -18.41 9.39
C CYS A 9 -50.65 -16.90 9.32
N LEU A 10 -51.68 -16.05 9.29
CA LEU A 10 -51.54 -14.59 9.22
C LEU A 10 -51.25 -13.95 10.58
N LEU A 11 -51.63 -14.60 11.69
CA LEU A 11 -51.37 -14.12 13.06
C LEU A 11 -49.92 -14.37 13.53
N PHE A 12 -49.19 -15.27 12.88
CA PHE A 12 -47.78 -15.54 13.21
C PHE A 12 -46.79 -14.53 12.60
N LEU A 13 -47.22 -13.69 11.64
CA LEU A 13 -46.33 -12.75 10.94
C LEU A 13 -46.21 -11.37 11.61
N ILE A 14 -46.96 -11.08 12.68
CA ILE A 14 -47.06 -9.73 13.25
C ILE A 14 -46.32 -9.58 14.60
N GLY A 15 -45.69 -10.64 15.10
CA GLY A 15 -45.19 -10.70 16.47
C GLY A 15 -43.68 -10.66 16.70
N CYS A 16 -42.86 -10.14 15.77
CA CYS A 16 -41.40 -10.00 15.97
C CYS A 16 -40.89 -8.60 15.57
N SER A 17 -41.61 -7.54 15.95
CA SER A 17 -41.02 -6.20 16.07
C SER A 17 -40.48 -6.03 17.49
N SER A 18 -39.37 -6.70 17.79
CA SER A 18 -38.59 -6.42 18.98
C SER A 18 -37.84 -5.11 18.76
N SER A 19 -38.45 -4.01 19.23
CA SER A 19 -37.75 -2.76 19.47
C SER A 19 -36.82 -2.95 20.68
N ASN A 20 -35.72 -3.68 20.50
CA ASN A 20 -34.58 -3.61 21.39
C ASN A 20 -33.88 -2.27 21.12
N THR A 21 -34.39 -1.20 21.72
CA THR A 21 -33.62 0.02 21.89
C THR A 21 -32.49 -0.29 22.85
N VAL A 22 -31.39 -0.81 22.30
CA VAL A 22 -30.11 -0.80 22.99
C VAL A 22 -29.74 0.67 23.13
N ALA A 23 -29.86 1.21 24.33
CA ALA A 23 -29.27 2.49 24.68
C ALA A 23 -27.75 2.34 24.58
N MET A 24 -27.21 2.44 23.37
CA MET A 24 -25.79 2.63 23.14
C MET A 24 -25.46 4.06 23.57
N ASN A 25 -25.22 4.24 24.87
CA ASN A 25 -24.30 5.28 25.31
C ASN A 25 -22.90 4.88 24.83
N SER A 26 -22.67 4.97 23.50
CA SER A 26 -21.31 4.95 22.99
C SER A 26 -20.70 6.27 23.42
N GLN A 27 -20.01 6.26 24.56
CA GLN A 27 -18.95 7.23 24.74
C GLN A 27 -18.07 7.10 23.50
N LYS A 28 -18.00 8.16 22.70
CA LYS A 28 -16.96 8.30 21.68
C LYS A 28 -15.65 8.26 22.44
N ILE A 29 -15.07 7.06 22.58
CA ILE A 29 -13.67 6.91 22.91
C ILE A 29 -12.97 7.46 21.67
N ALA A 30 -12.56 8.72 21.75
CA ALA A 30 -11.55 9.24 20.86
C ALA A 30 -10.29 8.43 21.17
N TYR A 31 -10.10 7.33 20.47
CA TYR A 31 -8.78 6.73 20.36
C TYR A 31 -7.89 7.87 19.91
N ARG A 32 -6.97 8.31 20.78
CA ARG A 32 -5.86 9.12 20.32
C ARG A 32 -5.27 8.31 19.18
N SER A 33 -5.36 8.82 17.96
CA SER A 33 -4.59 8.29 16.85
C SER A 33 -3.19 8.06 17.41
N ALA A 34 -2.62 6.87 17.19
CA ALA A 34 -1.21 6.68 17.47
C ALA A 34 -0.52 7.90 16.85
N VAL A 35 0.08 8.75 17.68
CA VAL A 35 0.86 9.89 17.19
C VAL A 35 1.79 9.23 16.20
N SER A 36 1.58 9.53 14.91
CA SER A 36 2.35 8.87 13.87
C SER A 36 3.80 9.14 14.24
N PRO A 37 4.71 8.15 14.24
CA PRO A 37 6.12 8.42 14.56
C PRO A 37 6.71 9.56 13.72
N LEU A 38 6.09 9.85 12.56
CA LEU A 38 6.39 11.01 11.72
C LEU A 38 6.01 12.38 12.34
N GLU A 39 4.98 12.46 13.18
CA GLU A 39 4.53 13.70 13.83
C GLU A 39 5.42 14.11 15.01
N SER A 40 6.19 13.18 15.59
CA SER A 40 7.20 13.49 16.60
C SER A 40 8.53 13.97 16.02
N LEU A 41 8.69 13.93 14.70
CA LEU A 41 9.89 14.46 14.05
C LEU A 41 9.75 15.97 13.90
N PRO A 42 10.73 16.76 14.38
CA PRO A 42 10.67 18.22 14.28
C PRO A 42 10.57 18.63 12.81
N SER A 43 9.46 19.29 12.45
CA SER A 43 9.26 20.09 11.22
C SER A 43 9.57 19.46 9.85
N LEU A 44 9.52 18.14 9.69
CA LEU A 44 9.64 17.52 8.35
C LEU A 44 8.41 17.76 7.44
N ALA A 45 7.27 18.14 8.02
CA ALA A 45 6.04 18.37 7.27
C ALA A 45 5.93 19.75 6.60
N ASN A 46 6.83 20.71 6.89
CA ASN A 46 6.58 22.11 6.52
C ASN A 46 7.77 22.90 5.92
N GLN A 47 8.87 22.26 5.49
CA GLN A 47 10.01 23.01 4.93
C GLN A 47 10.69 22.44 3.66
N ASN A 48 10.29 21.31 3.09
CA ASN A 48 11.02 20.69 1.97
C ASN A 48 10.29 20.65 0.63
N HIS A 49 9.52 21.68 0.27
CA HIS A 49 9.07 21.88 -1.11
C HIS A 49 10.13 22.53 -2.03
N GLY A 50 11.36 22.76 -1.56
CA GLY A 50 12.39 23.47 -2.33
C GLY A 50 13.82 22.92 -2.28
N ILE A 51 14.12 21.92 -1.44
CA ILE A 51 15.46 21.32 -1.42
C ILE A 51 15.45 20.14 -2.39
N ALA A 52 16.05 20.34 -3.56
CA ALA A 52 16.31 19.25 -4.50
C ALA A 52 17.14 18.19 -3.78
N ARG A 53 16.60 16.97 -3.66
CA ARG A 53 17.30 15.86 -2.97
C ARG A 53 18.57 15.52 -3.71
N THR A 54 19.60 15.10 -2.97
CA THR A 54 20.83 14.65 -3.59
C THR A 54 20.59 13.32 -4.32
N LYS A 55 21.43 13.02 -5.32
CA LYS A 55 21.37 11.72 -6.02
C LYS A 55 21.56 10.54 -5.05
N GLU A 56 22.39 10.74 -4.03
CA GLU A 56 22.67 9.76 -2.99
C GLU A 56 21.42 9.47 -2.15
N GLU A 57 20.69 10.49 -1.71
CA GLU A 57 19.44 10.32 -0.96
C GLU A 57 18.37 9.57 -1.77
N ILE A 58 18.29 9.87 -3.07
CA ILE A 58 17.37 9.18 -3.99
C ILE A 58 17.78 7.72 -4.14
N TYR A 59 19.07 7.45 -4.30
CA TYR A 59 19.58 6.08 -4.38
C TYR A 59 19.32 5.29 -3.10
N VAL A 60 19.61 5.85 -1.92
CA VAL A 60 19.34 5.19 -0.64
C VAL A 60 17.85 4.88 -0.50
N SER A 61 16.99 5.85 -0.83
CA SER A 61 15.55 5.66 -0.77
C SER A 61 15.09 4.56 -1.74
N TRP A 62 15.58 4.57 -2.98
CA TRP A 62 15.32 3.52 -3.94
C TRP A 62 15.81 2.14 -3.46
N GLN A 63 16.99 2.06 -2.86
CA GLN A 63 17.57 0.81 -2.39
C GLN A 63 16.73 0.19 -1.27
N VAL A 64 16.22 1.02 -0.35
CA VAL A 64 15.30 0.56 0.71
C VAL A 64 14.02 -0.01 0.11
N GLU A 65 13.41 0.68 -0.86
CA GLU A 65 12.20 0.19 -1.52
C GLU A 65 12.44 -1.08 -2.34
N HIS A 66 13.56 -1.14 -3.06
CA HIS A 66 13.99 -2.31 -3.81
C HIS A 66 14.10 -3.53 -2.89
N ASN A 67 14.84 -3.40 -1.79
CA ASN A 67 15.04 -4.48 -0.82
C ASN A 67 13.71 -4.92 -0.19
N ASN A 68 12.79 -3.98 0.04
CA ASN A 68 11.46 -4.29 0.56
C ASN A 68 10.65 -5.14 -0.44
N ILE A 69 10.68 -4.82 -1.74
CA ILE A 69 10.04 -5.66 -2.77
C ILE A 69 10.66 -7.05 -2.79
N VAL A 70 11.99 -7.13 -2.86
CA VAL A 70 12.72 -8.40 -2.95
C VAL A 70 12.44 -9.30 -1.75
N LYS A 71 12.46 -8.75 -0.54
CA LYS A 71 12.13 -9.49 0.69
C LYS A 71 10.73 -10.12 0.66
N ASN A 72 9.77 -9.45 0.00
CA ASN A 72 8.38 -9.90 -0.02
C ASN A 72 8.05 -10.83 -1.20
N LEU A 73 8.96 -11.04 -2.16
CA LEU A 73 8.75 -11.89 -3.34
C LEU A 73 8.26 -13.32 -3.00
N ASN A 74 8.83 -13.94 -1.97
CA ASN A 74 8.52 -15.33 -1.57
C ASN A 74 7.49 -15.46 -0.44
N THR A 75 6.94 -14.35 0.06
CA THR A 75 6.06 -14.38 1.23
C THR A 75 4.64 -14.79 0.86
N ASN A 76 3.82 -13.82 0.43
CA ASN A 76 2.52 -14.04 -0.14
C ASN A 76 2.23 -12.95 -1.19
N LYS A 77 1.30 -13.23 -2.10
CA LYS A 77 0.95 -12.32 -3.20
C LYS A 77 0.52 -10.93 -2.70
N LEU A 78 -0.22 -10.85 -1.60
CA LEU A 78 -0.71 -9.58 -1.06
C LEU A 78 0.45 -8.71 -0.55
N ALA A 79 1.38 -9.29 0.20
CA ALA A 79 2.56 -8.61 0.71
C ALA A 79 3.46 -8.10 -0.42
N PHE A 80 3.64 -8.89 -1.48
CA PHE A 80 4.38 -8.46 -2.67
C PHE A 80 3.69 -7.27 -3.38
N LEU A 81 2.36 -7.34 -3.59
CA LEU A 81 1.59 -6.24 -4.18
C LEU A 81 1.65 -4.97 -3.32
N GLU A 82 1.58 -5.11 -2.00
CA GLU A 82 1.68 -3.99 -1.09
C GLU A 82 3.08 -3.36 -1.10
N ALA A 83 4.13 -4.18 -1.17
CA ALA A 83 5.51 -3.70 -1.32
C ALA A 83 5.68 -2.89 -2.60
N HIS A 84 5.15 -3.37 -3.74
CA HIS A 84 5.13 -2.59 -4.98
C HIS A 84 4.36 -1.28 -4.84
N ARG A 85 3.15 -1.29 -4.26
CA ARG A 85 2.34 -0.09 -4.06
C ARG A 85 3.08 0.96 -3.22
N LYS A 86 3.72 0.53 -2.13
CA LYS A 86 4.50 1.40 -1.24
C LYS A 86 5.72 1.98 -1.95
N ALA A 87 6.50 1.13 -2.63
CA ALA A 87 7.66 1.55 -3.39
C ALA A 87 7.30 2.57 -4.49
N THR A 88 6.26 2.27 -5.29
CA THR A 88 5.76 3.17 -6.32
C THR A 88 5.29 4.50 -5.74
N GLY A 89 4.53 4.49 -4.65
CA GLY A 89 4.06 5.71 -3.99
C GLY A 89 5.21 6.55 -3.45
N HIS A 90 6.16 5.92 -2.76
CA HIS A 90 7.32 6.60 -2.20
C HIS A 90 8.20 7.18 -3.31
N LEU A 91 8.60 6.40 -4.31
CA LEU A 91 9.44 6.89 -5.41
C LEU A 91 8.77 7.99 -6.23
N ASN A 92 7.44 7.94 -6.43
CA ASN A 92 6.72 9.05 -7.04
C ASN A 92 6.80 10.33 -6.19
N SER A 93 6.75 10.22 -4.86
CA SER A 93 6.91 11.37 -3.96
C SER A 93 8.33 11.95 -3.93
N LEU A 94 9.33 11.21 -4.45
CA LEU A 94 10.70 11.70 -4.59
C LEU A 94 10.94 12.48 -5.88
N LYS A 95 9.97 12.51 -6.80
CA LYS A 95 10.13 13.19 -8.09
C LYS A 95 10.21 14.70 -7.91
N ASP A 96 11.27 15.28 -8.42
CA ASP A 96 11.45 16.71 -8.64
C ASP A 96 11.88 16.98 -10.10
N TYR A 97 12.01 18.25 -10.47
CA TYR A 97 12.41 18.63 -11.84
C TYR A 97 13.78 18.07 -12.27
N LYS A 98 14.69 17.83 -11.32
CA LYS A 98 16.06 17.40 -11.61
C LYS A 98 16.18 15.88 -11.79
N ASN A 99 15.40 15.12 -11.02
CA ASN A 99 15.54 13.68 -10.90
C ASN A 99 14.34 12.89 -11.45
N GLY A 100 13.28 13.57 -11.87
CA GLY A 100 12.04 12.97 -12.37
C GLY A 100 12.26 11.88 -13.43
N ARG A 101 13.10 12.15 -14.44
CA ARG A 101 13.37 11.17 -15.52
C ARG A 101 13.96 9.85 -15.01
N ILE A 102 14.88 9.91 -14.05
CA ILE A 102 15.53 8.71 -13.51
C ILE A 102 14.50 7.88 -12.73
N LEU A 103 13.69 8.54 -11.90
CA LEU A 103 12.64 7.90 -11.13
C LEU A 103 11.52 7.34 -12.02
N ASP A 104 11.17 8.03 -13.11
CA ASP A 104 10.23 7.53 -14.12
C ASP A 104 10.70 6.20 -14.71
N SER A 105 11.98 6.11 -15.10
CA SER A 105 12.54 4.86 -15.61
C SER A 105 12.49 3.72 -14.59
N TYR A 106 12.80 3.99 -13.31
CA TYR A 106 12.72 2.96 -12.26
C TYR A 106 11.28 2.49 -12.03
N LEU A 107 10.33 3.41 -12.04
CA LEU A 107 8.91 3.11 -11.87
C LEU A 107 8.35 2.29 -13.03
N GLU A 108 8.75 2.58 -14.26
CA GLU A 108 8.38 1.80 -15.45
C GLU A 108 8.90 0.36 -15.34
N ILE A 109 10.17 0.18 -14.93
CA ILE A 109 10.73 -1.16 -14.73
C ILE A 109 9.96 -1.92 -13.64
N TYR A 110 9.62 -1.28 -12.52
CA TYR A 110 8.81 -1.91 -11.48
C TYR A 110 7.39 -2.26 -11.94
N ALA A 111 6.77 -1.44 -12.79
CA ALA A 111 5.48 -1.76 -13.38
C ALA A 111 5.58 -3.03 -14.27
N ASN A 112 6.61 -3.13 -15.09
CA ASN A 112 6.86 -4.29 -15.94
C ASN A 112 7.13 -5.56 -15.10
N LEU A 113 7.97 -5.48 -14.07
CA LEU A 113 8.24 -6.61 -13.17
C LEU A 113 7.00 -7.06 -12.39
N LEU A 114 6.14 -6.12 -12.01
CA LEU A 114 4.86 -6.42 -11.39
C LEU A 114 3.92 -7.14 -12.36
N GLU A 115 3.85 -6.69 -13.61
CA GLU A 115 3.04 -7.34 -14.65
C GLU A 115 3.53 -8.79 -14.90
N GLU A 116 4.84 -9.00 -14.99
CA GLU A 116 5.41 -10.35 -15.10
C GLU A 116 5.02 -11.24 -13.91
N ALA A 117 5.09 -10.71 -12.68
CA ALA A 117 4.66 -11.44 -11.50
C ALA A 117 3.16 -11.80 -11.57
N GLN A 118 2.31 -10.90 -12.07
CA GLN A 118 0.89 -11.16 -12.27
C GLN A 118 0.63 -12.24 -13.33
N ARG A 119 1.50 -12.34 -14.36
CA ARG A 119 1.52 -13.42 -15.36
C ARG A 119 2.08 -14.74 -14.84
N ARG A 120 2.31 -14.86 -13.52
CA ARG A 120 2.82 -16.05 -12.84
C ARG A 120 4.26 -16.42 -13.24
N THR A 121 5.09 -15.45 -13.57
CA THR A 121 6.53 -15.68 -13.73
C THR A 121 7.10 -16.30 -12.44
N PRO A 122 7.90 -17.39 -12.54
CA PRO A 122 8.52 -18.01 -11.38
C PRO A 122 9.33 -17.01 -10.55
N THR A 123 9.19 -17.06 -9.23
CA THR A 123 9.82 -16.09 -8.32
C THR A 123 11.33 -16.03 -8.47
N ARG A 124 12.00 -17.16 -8.70
CA ARG A 124 13.45 -17.23 -8.96
C ARG A 124 13.88 -16.39 -10.18
N ILE A 125 13.03 -16.31 -11.21
CA ILE A 125 13.30 -15.47 -12.39
C ILE A 125 13.14 -13.99 -12.01
N LEU A 126 12.10 -13.65 -11.26
CA LEU A 126 11.89 -12.29 -10.77
C LEU A 126 13.04 -11.83 -9.87
N GLU A 127 13.47 -12.65 -8.90
CA GLU A 127 14.63 -12.38 -8.04
C GLU A 127 15.88 -12.07 -8.86
N LYS A 128 16.17 -12.88 -9.89
CA LYS A 128 17.29 -12.64 -10.78
C LYS A 128 17.16 -11.30 -11.51
N LYS A 129 15.96 -10.94 -11.96
CA LYS A 129 15.70 -9.65 -12.62
C LYS A 129 15.87 -8.47 -11.67
N TYR A 130 15.37 -8.57 -10.44
CA TYR A 130 15.62 -7.57 -9.40
C TYR A 130 17.11 -7.43 -9.09
N PHE A 131 17.83 -8.54 -8.96
CA PHE A 131 19.27 -8.52 -8.73
C PHE A 131 20.03 -7.82 -9.86
N ILE A 132 19.73 -8.13 -11.12
CA ILE A 132 20.35 -7.47 -12.29
C ILE A 132 20.04 -5.97 -12.27
N LEU A 133 18.80 -5.57 -12.03
CA LEU A 133 18.40 -4.16 -11.92
C LEU A 133 19.23 -3.43 -10.85
N GLN A 134 19.46 -4.07 -9.70
CA GLN A 134 20.28 -3.48 -8.64
C GLN A 134 21.72 -3.25 -9.10
N GLN A 135 22.33 -4.22 -9.78
CA GLN A 135 23.68 -4.09 -10.30
C GLN A 135 23.80 -2.97 -11.35
N GLU A 136 22.83 -2.87 -12.26
CA GLU A 136 22.82 -1.82 -13.29
C GLU A 136 22.71 -0.42 -12.71
N ILE A 137 21.87 -0.23 -11.70
CA ILE A 137 21.70 1.06 -11.02
C ILE A 137 22.95 1.42 -10.23
N GLN A 138 23.54 0.46 -9.50
CA GLN A 138 24.79 0.67 -8.78
C GLN A 138 25.93 1.09 -9.70
N LYS A 139 26.07 0.43 -10.86
CA LYS A 139 27.08 0.77 -11.86
C LYS A 139 26.92 2.22 -12.35
N LYS A 140 25.69 2.63 -12.70
CA LYS A 140 25.38 3.98 -13.18
C LYS A 140 25.64 5.10 -12.16
N LEU A 141 25.73 4.77 -10.87
CA LEU A 141 26.03 5.74 -9.81
C LEU A 141 27.52 5.91 -9.54
N GLN A 142 28.36 4.99 -10.03
CA GLN A 142 29.82 5.03 -9.89
C GLN A 142 30.51 5.66 -11.10
N GLU A 143 29.75 5.90 -12.19
CA GLU A 143 30.16 6.63 -13.40
C GLU A 143 29.93 8.15 -13.23
#